data_AF-A0A8T3MKQ2-F1
#
_entry.id   AF-A0A8T3MKQ2-F1
#
_cell.length_a   1.000
_cell.length_b   1.000
_cell.length_c   1.000
_cell.angle_alpha   90.00
_cell.angle_beta   90.00
_cell.angle_gamma   90.00
#
_symmetry.space_group_name_H-M   'P 1'
#
loop_
_entity.id
_entity.type
_entity.pdbx_description
1 polymer ?
#
loop_
_entity_poly.entity_id
_entity_poly.type
_entity_poly.pdbx_seq_one_letter_code
_entity_poly.pdbx_strand_id
1 'polypeptide(L)'
;MSYGSYQLDDRERAQPMLEECIALMRELDDRFGLAWALHAESLLNMKEGRLDAARASIVESLRLFVAADDISGIAIVLTDSASLAALSGDLDQAVRIFSAAEKVRDESGVLLANLIESWQMPAVDLIRGAASRLVEAREEGRRLSRDAAIALVLGVG
;
A
#
# COMPACT_ATOMS: atom_id res chain seq x y z
N MET A 1 0.80 19.08 27.77
CA MET A 1 -0.44 18.93 26.97
C MET A 1 -0.05 18.25 25.68
N SER A 2 -0.70 17.13 25.39
CA SER A 2 -0.11 15.96 24.73
C SER A 2 -0.26 16.00 23.21
N TYR A 3 0.82 15.78 22.46
CA TYR A 3 0.77 15.48 21.02
C TYR A 3 -0.19 14.34 20.68
N GLY A 4 -0.46 13.42 21.63
CA GLY A 4 -1.38 12.30 21.45
C GLY A 4 -2.86 12.69 21.42
N SER A 5 -3.29 13.79 22.04
CA SER A 5 -4.69 14.22 21.98
C SER A 5 -5.03 14.90 20.66
N TYR A 6 -4.08 15.63 20.07
CA TYR A 6 -4.25 16.24 18.74
C TYR A 6 -4.31 15.19 17.63
N GLN A 7 -3.48 14.14 17.70
CA GLN A 7 -3.51 13.05 16.72
C GLN A 7 -4.77 12.20 16.81
N LEU A 8 -5.41 12.08 17.98
CA LEU A 8 -6.70 11.38 18.11
C LEU A 8 -7.84 12.25 17.58
N ASP A 9 -7.84 13.55 17.89
CA ASP A 9 -8.85 14.52 17.42
C ASP A 9 -8.81 14.70 15.87
N ASP A 10 -7.62 14.74 15.28
CA ASP A 10 -7.48 14.79 13.81
C ASP A 10 -7.91 13.47 13.15
N ARG A 11 -7.76 12.31 13.81
CA ARG A 11 -8.18 11.00 13.29
C ARG A 11 -9.69 10.80 13.32
N GLU A 12 -10.33 11.15 14.43
CA GLU A 12 -11.80 11.08 14.57
C GLU A 12 -12.50 11.98 13.54
N ARG A 13 -11.83 13.04 13.08
CA ARG A 13 -12.33 13.92 12.02
C ARG A 13 -11.94 13.45 10.61
N ALA A 14 -10.78 12.82 10.44
CA ALA A 14 -10.32 12.35 9.12
C ALA A 14 -11.09 11.13 8.60
N GLN A 15 -11.46 10.20 9.47
CA GLN A 15 -12.16 8.96 9.08
C GLN A 15 -13.53 9.25 8.42
N PRO A 16 -14.44 10.06 9.02
CA PRO A 16 -15.74 10.35 8.39
C PRO A 16 -15.61 11.15 7.09
N MET A 17 -14.66 12.08 7.03
CA MET A 17 -14.40 12.86 5.81
C MET A 17 -13.89 11.98 4.67
N LEU A 18 -13.06 10.98 4.97
CA LEU A 18 -12.56 10.04 3.98
C LEU A 18 -13.65 9.10 3.49
N GLU A 19 -14.52 8.63 4.37
CA GLU A 19 -15.69 7.82 4.01
C GLU A 19 -16.67 8.61 3.11
N GLU A 20 -16.94 9.87 3.43
CA GLU A 20 -17.74 10.77 2.59
C GLU A 20 -17.08 10.99 1.22
N CYS A 21 -15.77 11.22 1.19
CA CYS A 21 -14.99 11.37 -0.03
C CYS A 21 -15.09 10.13 -0.93
N ILE A 22 -14.92 8.93 -0.37
CA ILE A 22 -15.08 7.65 -1.07
C ILE A 22 -16.50 7.50 -1.63
N ALA A 23 -17.51 7.82 -0.83
CA ALA A 23 -18.90 7.75 -1.26
C ALA A 23 -19.19 8.69 -2.44
N LEU A 24 -18.72 9.94 -2.36
CA LEU A 24 -18.86 10.93 -3.43
C LEU A 24 -18.11 10.51 -4.70
N MET A 25 -16.88 10.03 -4.60
CA MET A 25 -16.11 9.56 -5.75
C MET A 25 -16.77 8.37 -6.44
N ARG A 26 -17.41 7.47 -5.67
CA ARG A 26 -18.23 6.39 -6.23
C ARG A 26 -19.49 6.91 -6.92
N GLU A 27 -20.19 7.87 -6.33
CA GLU A 27 -21.38 8.49 -6.92
C GLU A 27 -21.06 9.21 -8.24
N LEU A 28 -19.89 9.85 -8.31
CA LEU A 28 -19.42 10.59 -9.49
C LEU A 28 -18.73 9.71 -10.54
N ASP A 29 -18.56 8.41 -10.30
CA ASP A 29 -17.69 7.48 -11.07
C ASP A 29 -16.27 8.05 -11.29
N ASP A 30 -15.76 8.82 -10.32
CA ASP A 30 -14.38 9.30 -10.31
C ASP A 30 -13.44 8.19 -9.81
N ARG A 31 -13.03 7.34 -10.75
CA ARG A 31 -12.18 6.19 -10.47
C ARG A 31 -10.78 6.56 -10.02
N PHE A 32 -10.24 7.68 -10.51
CA PHE A 32 -8.89 8.12 -10.15
C PHE A 32 -8.89 8.67 -8.72
N GLY A 33 -9.84 9.54 -8.40
CA GLY A 33 -10.05 10.02 -7.03
C GLY A 33 -10.27 8.85 -6.07
N LEU A 34 -11.17 7.92 -6.43
CA LEU A 34 -11.50 6.75 -5.62
C LEU A 34 -10.26 5.91 -5.29
N ALA A 35 -9.36 5.69 -6.26
CA ALA A 35 -8.16 4.89 -6.05
C ALA A 35 -7.26 5.50 -4.95
N TRP A 36 -7.05 6.82 -4.97
CA TRP A 36 -6.24 7.52 -3.99
C TRP A 36 -6.92 7.62 -2.61
N ALA A 37 -8.24 7.79 -2.58
CA ALA A 37 -8.99 7.79 -1.33
C ALA A 37 -8.96 6.42 -0.62
N LEU A 38 -9.12 5.33 -1.38
CA LEU A 38 -8.99 3.95 -0.87
C LEU A 38 -7.56 3.64 -0.42
N HIS A 39 -6.55 4.14 -1.13
CA HIS A 39 -5.15 4.04 -0.69
C HIS A 39 -4.96 4.72 0.68
N ALA A 40 -5.46 5.96 0.85
CA ALA A 40 -5.39 6.67 2.13
C ALA A 40 -6.15 5.95 3.25
N GLU A 41 -7.30 5.35 2.93
CA GLU A 41 -8.09 4.56 3.88
C GLU A 41 -7.32 3.32 4.35
N SER A 42 -6.59 2.69 3.44
CA SER A 42 -5.75 1.54 3.79
C SER A 42 -4.65 1.89 4.79
N LEU A 43 -3.99 3.04 4.59
CA LEU A 43 -2.95 3.53 5.50
C LEU A 43 -3.52 3.83 6.89
N LEU A 44 -4.72 4.41 6.96
CA LEU A 44 -5.41 4.70 8.21
C LEU A 44 -5.79 3.40 8.93
N ASN A 45 -6.39 2.45 8.21
CA ASN A 45 -6.74 1.14 8.73
C ASN A 45 -5.51 0.37 9.25
N MET A 46 -4.36 0.43 8.56
CA MET A 46 -3.11 -0.17 9.05
C MET A 46 -2.60 0.50 10.33
N LYS A 47 -2.66 1.83 10.42
CA LYS A 47 -2.28 2.57 11.63
C LYS A 47 -3.16 2.23 12.83
N GLU A 48 -4.40 1.83 12.60
CA GLU A 48 -5.38 1.47 13.62
C GLU A 48 -5.45 -0.05 13.87
N GLY A 49 -4.58 -0.82 13.22
CA GLY A 49 -4.51 -2.28 13.37
C GLY A 49 -5.69 -3.03 12.74
N ARG A 50 -6.53 -2.36 11.96
CA ARG A 50 -7.65 -2.97 11.20
C ARG A 50 -7.13 -3.56 9.90
N LEU A 51 -6.31 -4.61 10.01
CA LEU A 51 -5.57 -5.18 8.88
C LEU A 51 -6.50 -5.75 7.78
N ASP A 52 -7.64 -6.34 8.13
CA ASP A 52 -8.61 -6.84 7.15
C ASP A 52 -9.28 -5.71 6.36
N ALA A 53 -9.63 -4.61 7.03
CA ALA A 53 -10.17 -3.43 6.37
C ALA A 53 -9.11 -2.78 5.46
N ALA A 54 -7.86 -2.68 5.92
CA ALA A 54 -6.74 -2.21 5.10
C ALA A 54 -6.56 -3.06 3.83
N ARG A 55 -6.65 -4.39 3.97
CA ARG A 55 -6.57 -5.32 2.83
C ARG A 55 -7.65 -5.05 1.80
N ALA A 56 -8.89 -4.83 2.24
CA ALA A 56 -10.00 -4.54 1.33
C ALA A 56 -9.74 -3.27 0.50
N SER A 57 -9.34 -2.18 1.16
CA SER A 57 -9.03 -0.90 0.49
C SER A 57 -7.80 -1.00 -0.43
N ILE A 58 -6.77 -1.78 -0.04
CA ILE A 58 -5.61 -2.09 -0.90
C ILE A 58 -6.04 -2.82 -2.18
N VAL A 59 -6.87 -3.85 -2.05
CA VAL A 59 -7.30 -4.66 -3.20
C VAL A 59 -8.13 -3.82 -4.18
N GLU A 60 -9.04 -2.99 -3.66
CA GLU A 60 -9.88 -2.13 -4.49
C GLU A 60 -9.06 -1.02 -5.17
N SER A 61 -8.20 -0.31 -4.43
CA SER A 61 -7.31 0.71 -5.01
C SER A 61 -6.37 0.14 -6.06
N LEU A 62 -5.77 -1.04 -5.80
CA LEU A 62 -4.89 -1.69 -6.77
C LEU A 62 -5.61 -2.01 -8.08
N ARG A 63 -6.86 -2.50 -8.02
CA ARG A 63 -7.65 -2.77 -9.24
C ARG A 63 -7.90 -1.49 -10.04
N LEU A 64 -8.16 -0.38 -9.37
CA LEU A 64 -8.40 0.91 -10.02
C LEU A 64 -7.12 1.46 -10.68
N PHE A 65 -5.98 1.40 -9.99
CA PHE A 65 -4.70 1.81 -10.58
C PHE A 65 -4.29 0.91 -11.76
N VAL A 66 -4.55 -0.40 -11.67
CA VAL A 66 -4.34 -1.33 -12.80
C VAL A 66 -5.24 -0.98 -13.98
N ALA A 67 -6.52 -0.71 -13.74
CA ALA A 67 -7.44 -0.31 -14.80
C ALA A 67 -7.05 1.03 -15.47
N ALA A 68 -6.35 1.90 -14.75
CA ALA A 68 -5.84 3.18 -15.25
C ALA A 68 -4.42 3.09 -15.87
N ASP A 69 -3.77 1.94 -15.84
CA ASP A 69 -2.33 1.75 -16.16
C ASP A 69 -1.42 2.75 -15.41
N ASP A 70 -1.81 3.12 -14.19
CA ASP A 70 -1.04 4.03 -13.33
C ASP A 70 0.08 3.26 -12.61
N ILE A 71 1.25 3.27 -13.23
CA ILE A 71 2.44 2.58 -12.71
C ILE A 71 2.87 3.11 -11.34
N SER A 72 2.68 4.41 -11.09
CA SER A 72 3.07 5.01 -9.82
C SER A 72 2.14 4.55 -8.70
N GLY A 73 0.83 4.58 -8.95
CA GLY A 73 -0.18 4.06 -8.04
C GLY A 73 -0.01 2.57 -7.75
N ILE A 74 0.26 1.76 -8.78
CA ILE A 74 0.56 0.32 -8.61
C ILE A 74 1.79 0.13 -7.70
N ALA A 75 2.89 0.83 -7.96
CA ALA A 75 4.12 0.68 -7.17
C ALA A 75 3.95 1.10 -5.70
N ILE A 76 3.15 2.13 -5.45
CA ILE A 76 2.79 2.58 -4.10
C ILE A 76 1.96 1.52 -3.38
N VAL A 77 0.85 1.07 -3.98
CA VAL A 77 -0.05 0.10 -3.34
C VAL A 77 0.61 -1.27 -3.14
N LEU A 78 1.55 -1.68 -4.01
CA LEU A 78 2.38 -2.86 -3.75
C LEU A 78 3.27 -2.69 -2.51
N THR A 79 3.78 -1.48 -2.27
CA THR A 79 4.58 -1.18 -1.06
C THR A 79 3.72 -1.21 0.20
N ASP A 80 2.49 -0.71 0.13
CA ASP A 80 1.54 -0.80 1.25
C ASP A 80 1.10 -2.23 1.52
N SER A 81 0.94 -3.03 0.46
CA SER A 81 0.65 -4.47 0.58
C SER A 81 1.76 -5.22 1.28
N ALA A 82 3.03 -4.88 1.00
CA ALA A 82 4.16 -5.41 1.72
C ALA A 82 4.14 -4.98 3.20
N SER A 83 3.83 -3.71 3.47
CA SER A 83 3.69 -3.20 4.84
C SER A 83 2.57 -3.93 5.61
N LEU A 84 1.43 -4.17 4.97
CA LEU A 84 0.32 -4.94 5.53
C LEU A 84 0.74 -6.38 5.86
N ALA A 85 1.49 -7.04 4.97
CA ALA A 85 2.02 -8.39 5.21
C ALA A 85 2.97 -8.41 6.42
N ALA A 86 3.87 -7.43 6.54
CA ALA A 86 4.77 -7.31 7.68
C ALA A 86 4.02 -7.05 8.99
N LEU A 87 3.01 -6.16 8.98
CA LEU A 87 2.13 -5.91 10.13
C LEU A 87 1.30 -7.14 10.52
N SER A 88 0.99 -8.00 9.55
CA SER A 88 0.31 -9.29 9.78
C SER A 88 1.25 -10.40 10.25
N GLY A 89 2.57 -10.13 10.35
CA GLY A 89 3.59 -11.09 10.78
C GLY A 89 4.17 -11.97 9.67
N ASP A 90 3.76 -11.78 8.41
CA ASP A 90 4.26 -12.54 7.25
C ASP A 90 5.40 -11.78 6.57
N LEU A 91 6.60 -11.87 7.17
CA LEU A 91 7.78 -11.16 6.69
C LEU A 91 8.32 -11.72 5.36
N ASP A 92 8.16 -13.01 5.08
CA ASP A 92 8.53 -13.61 3.80
C ASP A 92 7.72 -13.01 2.66
N GLN A 93 6.39 -12.99 2.81
CA GLN A 93 5.52 -12.37 1.83
C GLN A 93 5.76 -10.86 1.72
N ALA A 94 6.02 -10.18 2.83
CA ALA A 94 6.35 -8.76 2.83
C ALA A 94 7.62 -8.47 2.03
N VAL A 95 8.70 -9.22 2.25
CA VAL A 95 9.96 -9.08 1.51
C VAL A 95 9.76 -9.40 0.02
N ARG A 96 8.99 -10.43 -0.31
CA ARG A 96 8.69 -10.82 -1.70
C ARG A 96 7.95 -9.70 -2.43
N ILE A 97 6.86 -9.19 -1.86
CA ILE A 97 6.07 -8.11 -2.47
C ILE A 97 6.90 -6.83 -2.57
N PHE A 98 7.62 -6.45 -1.51
CA PHE A 98 8.42 -5.23 -1.49
C PHE A 98 9.52 -5.24 -2.55
N SER A 99 10.17 -6.39 -2.75
CA SER A 99 11.21 -6.56 -3.76
C SER A 99 10.67 -6.48 -5.18
N ALA A 100 9.43 -6.96 -5.40
CA ALA A 100 8.73 -6.80 -6.66
C ALA A 100 8.34 -5.33 -6.90
N ALA A 101 7.88 -4.62 -5.86
CA ALA A 101 7.58 -3.19 -5.94
C ALA A 101 8.83 -2.36 -6.27
N GLU A 102 9.98 -2.68 -5.68
CA GLU A 102 11.27 -2.05 -6.01
C GLU A 102 11.62 -2.26 -7.49
N LYS A 103 11.48 -3.48 -8.01
CA LYS A 103 11.72 -3.78 -9.43
C LYS A 103 10.81 -2.96 -10.35
N VAL A 104 9.50 -2.86 -10.04
CA VAL A 104 8.55 -2.06 -10.82
C VAL A 104 8.98 -0.59 -10.86
N ARG A 105 9.45 -0.02 -9.74
CA ARG A 105 9.96 1.35 -9.69
C ARG A 105 11.24 1.53 -10.51
N ASP A 106 12.17 0.58 -10.38
CA ASP A 106 13.45 0.59 -11.10
C ASP A 106 13.22 0.58 -12.63
N GLU A 107 12.28 -0.23 -13.12
CA GLU A 107 12.01 -0.40 -14.55
C GLU A 107 11.20 0.73 -15.18
N SER A 108 10.34 1.38 -14.40
CA SER A 108 9.47 2.46 -14.89
C SER A 108 10.05 3.86 -14.68
N GLY A 109 11.12 4.00 -13.89
CA GLY A 109 11.73 5.29 -13.57
C GLY A 109 10.88 6.17 -12.64
N VAL A 110 9.80 5.65 -12.05
CA VAL A 110 8.87 6.37 -11.14
C VAL A 110 9.45 6.54 -9.73
N LEU A 111 10.76 6.82 -9.63
CA LEU A 111 11.48 7.02 -8.38
C LEU A 111 10.89 8.17 -7.51
N LEU A 112 10.07 9.04 -8.10
CA LEU A 112 9.26 10.04 -7.38
C LEU A 112 8.32 9.43 -6.33
N ALA A 113 7.85 8.18 -6.50
CA ALA A 113 7.09 7.48 -5.48
C ALA A 113 7.90 7.24 -4.19
N ASN A 114 9.24 7.23 -4.27
CA ASN A 114 10.12 7.14 -3.09
C ASN A 114 10.35 8.51 -2.42
N LEU A 115 10.11 9.62 -3.13
CA LEU A 115 10.37 10.99 -2.66
C LEU A 115 9.22 11.57 -1.83
N ILE A 116 8.04 10.95 -1.86
CA ILE A 116 6.93 11.28 -0.94
C ILE A 116 7.23 10.57 0.39
N GLU A 117 8.32 10.98 1.05
CA GLU A 117 8.83 10.43 2.32
C GLU A 117 7.87 10.62 3.51
N SER A 118 6.72 11.28 3.33
CA SER A 118 5.84 11.69 4.42
C SER A 118 4.93 10.58 4.97
N TRP A 119 4.92 9.38 4.38
CA TRP A 119 4.06 8.27 4.80
C TRP A 119 4.79 6.93 4.91
N GLN A 120 6.11 6.91 5.13
CA GLN A 120 6.80 5.65 5.41
C GLN A 120 6.20 5.00 6.66
N MET A 121 5.50 3.88 6.47
CA MET A 121 5.09 3.05 7.58
C MET A 121 6.34 2.46 8.26
N PRO A 122 6.39 2.38 9.60
CA PRO A 122 7.49 1.72 10.31
C PRO A 122 7.77 0.28 9.82
N ALA A 123 6.78 -0.35 9.19
CA ALA A 123 6.89 -1.67 8.58
C ALA A 123 7.93 -1.72 7.43
N VAL A 124 8.18 -0.63 6.70
CA VAL A 124 9.14 -0.63 5.57
C VAL A 124 10.57 -0.86 6.07
N ASP A 125 10.97 -0.22 7.17
CA ASP A 125 12.31 -0.42 7.75
C ASP A 125 12.49 -1.87 8.24
N LEU A 126 11.43 -2.44 8.83
CA LEU A 126 11.41 -3.84 9.23
C LEU A 126 11.62 -4.76 8.01
N ILE A 127 10.92 -4.51 6.91
CA ILE A 127 11.05 -5.29 5.66
C ILE A 127 12.47 -5.16 5.10
N ARG A 128 13.02 -3.94 5.02
CA ARG A 128 14.39 -3.70 4.55
C ARG A 128 15.42 -4.43 5.41
N GLY A 129 15.25 -4.41 6.73
CA GLY A 129 16.10 -5.17 7.65
C GLY A 129 16.00 -6.67 7.44
N ALA A 130 14.78 -7.20 7.28
CA ALA A 130 14.52 -8.62 7.07
C ALA A 130 15.04 -9.14 5.71
N ALA A 131 15.02 -8.30 4.68
CA ALA A 131 15.46 -8.66 3.32
C ALA A 131 16.93 -9.12 3.23
N SER A 132 17.77 -8.71 4.19
CA SER A 132 19.16 -9.20 4.30
C SER A 132 19.27 -10.67 4.71
N ARG A 133 18.25 -11.19 5.40
CA ARG A 133 18.17 -12.58 5.89
C ARG A 133 17.27 -13.44 5.01
N LEU A 134 16.19 -12.87 4.49
CA LEU A 134 15.22 -13.52 3.62
C LEU A 134 15.62 -13.37 2.15
N VAL A 135 16.79 -13.89 1.81
CA VAL A 135 17.40 -13.74 0.48
C VAL A 135 16.55 -14.40 -0.60
N GLU A 136 16.02 -15.59 -0.34
CA GLU A 136 15.18 -16.32 -1.30
C GLU A 136 13.89 -15.54 -1.63
N ALA A 137 13.13 -15.10 -0.61
CA ALA A 137 11.93 -14.30 -0.79
C ALA A 137 12.23 -12.99 -1.56
N ARG A 138 13.37 -12.35 -1.27
CA ARG A 138 13.82 -11.15 -1.96
C ARG A 138 14.09 -11.42 -3.44
N GLU A 139 14.83 -12.49 -3.75
CA GLU A 139 15.14 -12.86 -5.13
C GLU A 139 13.90 -13.28 -5.91
N GLU A 140 12.99 -14.03 -5.30
CA GLU A 140 11.69 -14.36 -5.88
C GLU A 140 10.92 -13.10 -6.25
N GLY A 141 10.81 -12.15 -5.32
CA GLY A 141 10.18 -10.86 -5.58
C GLY A 141 10.81 -10.11 -6.75
N ARG A 142 12.15 -10.10 -6.85
CA ARG A 142 12.89 -9.48 -7.97
C ARG A 142 12.69 -10.20 -9.31
N ARG A 143 12.25 -11.47 -9.31
CA ARG A 143 11.92 -12.23 -10.52
C ARG A 143 10.48 -12.03 -10.99
N LEU A 144 9.58 -11.54 -10.14
CA LEU A 144 8.18 -11.34 -10.51
C LEU A 144 8.05 -10.26 -11.60
N SER A 145 7.18 -10.51 -12.57
CA SER A 145 6.67 -9.45 -13.45
C SER A 145 5.72 -8.54 -12.67
N ARG A 146 5.45 -7.34 -13.20
CA ARG A 146 4.42 -6.44 -12.65
C ARG A 146 3.09 -7.17 -12.44
N ASP A 147 2.64 -7.90 -13.44
CA ASP A 147 1.35 -8.59 -13.42
C ASP A 147 1.34 -9.72 -12.38
N ALA A 148 2.45 -10.45 -12.23
CA ALA A 148 2.58 -11.48 -11.19
C ALA A 148 2.61 -10.88 -9.77
N ALA A 149 3.23 -9.70 -9.59
CA ALA A 149 3.21 -8.97 -8.33
C ALA A 149 1.80 -8.47 -7.98
N ILE A 150 1.05 -7.98 -8.97
CA ILE A 150 -0.36 -7.59 -8.82
C ILE A 150 -1.21 -8.81 -8.42
N ALA A 151 -1.06 -9.93 -9.14
CA ALA A 151 -1.78 -11.17 -8.88
C ALA A 151 -1.56 -11.69 -7.44
N LEU A 152 -0.31 -11.60 -6.95
CA LEU A 152 0.06 -11.96 -5.59
C LEU A 152 -0.71 -11.19 -4.52
N VAL A 153 -0.98 -9.90 -4.74
CA VAL A 153 -1.75 -9.05 -3.81
C VAL A 153 -3.24 -9.27 -3.96
N LEU A 154 -3.73 -9.44 -5.19
CA LEU A 154 -5.16 -9.65 -5.47
C LEU A 154 -5.66 -11.05 -5.09
N GLY A 155 -4.76 -11.98 -4.76
CA GLY A 155 -5.11 -13.36 -4.41
C GLY A 155 -5.68 -14.16 -5.58
N VAL A 156 -5.36 -13.75 -6.82
CA VAL A 156 -5.75 -14.44 -8.05
C VAL A 156 -4.51 -15.14 -8.60
N GLY A 157 -4.57 -16.46 -8.72
CA GLY A 157 -3.52 -17.32 -9.24
C GLY A 157 -4.08 -18.37 -10.16
#